data_AF-A0A1G8YQ13-F1
#
_entry.id   AF-A0A1G8YQ13-F1
#
_cell.length_a   1.000
_cell.length_b   1.000
_cell.length_c   1.000
_cell.angle_alpha   90.00
_cell.angle_beta   90.00
_cell.angle_gamma   90.00
#
_symmetry.space_group_name_H-M   'P 1'
#
loop_
_entity.id
_entity.type
_entity.pdbx_description
1 polymer ?
#
loop_
_entity_poly.entity_id
_entity_poly.type
_entity_poly.pdbx_seq_one_letter_code
_entity_poly.pdbx_strand_id
1 'polypeptide(L)'
;MKTLKRFLVLAGCVILAVAVLVFVLENQAPVDLVIFGWPMPALPVAGYMAAAFLVGMLIGPLIGWFFYGRLRLKVASQQRELDACRRRLADLDSAQAPARL
;
A
#
# COMPACT_ATOMS: atom_id res chain seq x y z
N MET A 1 -5.60 10.23 13.84
CA MET A 1 -5.55 8.91 13.16
C MET A 1 -4.31 8.66 12.29
N LYS A 2 -3.71 9.66 11.63
CA LYS A 2 -2.57 9.42 10.69
C LYS A 2 -1.29 8.91 11.37
N THR A 3 -0.96 9.40 12.55
CA THR A 3 0.19 8.96 13.36
C THR A 3 0.01 7.56 13.93
N LEU A 4 -1.17 7.25 14.49
CA LEU A 4 -1.50 5.90 14.95
C LEU A 4 -1.44 4.87 13.81
N LYS A 5 -1.99 5.19 12.63
CA LYS A 5 -1.88 4.34 11.44
C LYS A 5 -0.42 4.09 11.03
N ARG A 6 0.42 5.13 11.05
CA ARG A 6 1.85 5.00 10.76
C ARG A 6 2.57 4.13 11.79
N PHE A 7 2.25 4.31 13.07
CA PHE A 7 2.83 3.52 14.15
C PHE A 7 2.43 2.04 14.04
N LEU A 8 1.16 1.73 13.77
CA LEU A 8 0.67 0.38 13.51
C LEU A 8 1.38 -0.27 12.31
N VAL A 9 1.56 0.47 11.21
CA VAL A 9 2.29 -0.03 10.04
C VAL A 9 3.75 -0.30 10.40
N LEU A 10 4.41 0.62 11.10
CA LEU A 10 5.81 0.46 11.50
C LEU A 10 5.97 -0.76 12.44
N ALA A 11 5.10 -0.87 13.45
CA ALA A 11 5.09 -2.01 14.36
C ALA A 11 4.86 -3.33 13.62
N GLY A 12 3.90 -3.36 12.68
CA GLY A 12 3.67 -4.51 11.82
C GLY A 12 4.89 -4.89 10.98
N CYS A 13 5.58 -3.90 10.38
CA CYS A 13 6.82 -4.13 9.65
C CYS A 13 7.93 -4.70 10.54
N VAL A 14 8.08 -4.20 11.76
CA VAL A 14 9.08 -4.72 12.72
C VAL A 14 8.76 -6.16 13.12
N ILE A 15 7.51 -6.46 13.47
CA ILE A 15 7.07 -7.82 13.81
C ILE A 15 7.34 -8.77 12.63
N LEU A 16 7.01 -8.35 11.42
CA LEU A 16 7.25 -9.12 10.21
C LEU A 16 8.73 -9.35 9.96
N ALA A 17 9.57 -8.33 10.15
CA ALA A 17 11.02 -8.47 10.03
C ALA A 17 11.59 -9.48 11.04
N VAL A 18 11.14 -9.43 12.30
CA VAL A 18 11.55 -10.39 13.33
C VAL A 18 11.09 -11.81 12.97
N ALA A 19 9.85 -11.98 12.50
CA ALA A 19 9.34 -13.27 12.07
C ALA A 19 10.15 -13.85 10.90
N VAL A 20 10.51 -13.03 9.91
CA VAL A 20 11.38 -13.44 8.80
C VAL A 20 12.76 -13.83 9.30
N LEU A 21 13.36 -13.08 10.23
CA LEU A 21 14.67 -13.42 10.79
C LEU A 21 14.65 -14.77 11.51
N VAL A 22 13.66 -15.01 12.38
CA VAL A 22 13.51 -16.30 13.07
C VAL A 22 13.30 -17.42 12.05
N PHE A 23 12.42 -17.22 11.06
CA PHE A 23 12.19 -18.19 10.01
C PHE A 23 13.47 -18.55 9.26
N VAL A 24 14.27 -17.55 8.89
CA VAL A 24 15.54 -17.75 8.18
C VAL A 24 16.54 -18.54 9.03
N LEU A 25 16.62 -18.22 10.32
CA LEU A 25 17.54 -18.90 11.24
C LEU A 25 17.14 -20.35 11.53
N GLU A 26 15.85 -20.63 11.68
CA GLU A 26 15.33 -21.98 11.93
C GLU A 26 15.40 -22.86 10.67
N ASN A 27 15.29 -22.27 9.48
CA ASN A 27 15.18 -23.02 8.22
C ASN A 27 16.45 -22.91 7.36
N GLN A 28 17.62 -23.11 7.99
CA GLN A 28 18.93 -23.13 7.30
C GLN A 28 19.23 -24.45 6.56
N ALA A 29 18.35 -25.45 6.67
CA ALA A 29 18.54 -26.73 6.01
C ALA A 29 18.56 -26.59 4.47
N PRO A 30 19.60 -27.11 3.79
CA PRO A 30 19.68 -27.07 2.33
C PRO A 30 18.62 -27.98 1.72
N VAL A 31 17.93 -27.51 0.68
CA VAL A 31 16.90 -28.28 -0.03
C VAL A 31 17.14 -28.19 -1.53
N ASP A 32 17.07 -29.35 -2.18
CA ASP A 32 17.01 -29.45 -3.63
C ASP A 32 15.59 -29.16 -4.08
N LEU A 33 15.41 -28.03 -4.78
CA LEU A 33 14.11 -27.57 -5.24
C LEU A 33 14.01 -27.70 -6.76
N VAL A 34 12.89 -28.22 -7.24
CA VAL A 34 12.56 -28.21 -8.68
C VAL A 34 11.39 -27.26 -8.86
N ILE A 35 11.61 -26.17 -9.60
CA ILE A 35 10.60 -25.15 -9.88
C ILE A 35 10.24 -25.24 -11.36
N PHE A 36 8.98 -25.49 -11.69
CA PHE A 36 8.50 -25.64 -13.07
C PHE A 36 9.32 -26.66 -13.91
N GLY A 37 9.75 -27.75 -13.27
CA GLY A 37 10.58 -28.79 -13.92
C GLY A 37 12.06 -28.45 -14.03
N TRP A 38 12.50 -27.28 -13.57
CA TRP A 38 13.89 -26.85 -13.61
C TRP A 38 14.52 -27.03 -12.24
N PRO A 39 15.66 -27.74 -12.13
CA PRO A 39 16.36 -27.87 -10.86
C PRO A 39 16.98 -26.53 -10.48
N MET A 40 16.77 -26.12 -9.24
CA MET A 40 17.38 -24.94 -8.66
C MET A 40 18.61 -25.31 -7.82
N PRO A 41 19.56 -24.38 -7.61
CA PRO A 41 20.73 -24.63 -6.78
C PRO A 41 20.36 -25.02 -5.34
N ALA A 42 21.11 -25.92 -4.72
CA ALA A 42 20.87 -26.25 -3.32
C ALA A 42 21.07 -25.01 -2.44
N LEU A 43 19.96 -24.45 -1.94
CA LEU A 43 19.93 -23.30 -1.05
C LEU A 43 19.08 -23.64 0.17
N PRO A 44 19.31 -22.99 1.31
CA PRO A 44 18.41 -23.09 2.44
C PRO A 44 16.97 -22.73 2.04
N VAL A 45 15.97 -23.44 2.56
CA VAL A 45 14.54 -23.12 2.36
C VAL A 45 14.25 -21.67 2.68
N ALA A 46 14.92 -21.15 3.72
CA ALA A 46 14.94 -19.75 4.10
C ALA A 46 15.23 -18.79 2.93
N GLY A 47 16.22 -19.09 2.09
CA GLY A 47 16.62 -18.24 0.97
C GLY A 47 15.53 -18.12 -0.08
N TYR A 48 14.88 -19.23 -0.43
CA TYR A 48 13.77 -19.25 -1.38
C TYR A 48 12.56 -18.47 -0.88
N MET A 49 12.17 -18.68 0.37
CA MET A 49 11.02 -18.00 0.97
C MET A 49 11.28 -16.51 1.17
N ALA A 50 12.51 -16.13 1.57
CA ALA A 50 12.90 -14.73 1.66
C ALA A 50 12.85 -14.04 0.29
N ALA A 51 13.33 -14.69 -0.77
CA ALA A 51 13.25 -14.16 -2.13
C ALA A 51 11.78 -13.98 -2.57
N ALA A 52 10.92 -14.98 -2.36
CA ALA A 52 9.50 -14.89 -2.68
C ALA A 52 8.81 -13.76 -1.90
N PHE A 53 9.15 -13.59 -0.62
CA PHE A 53 8.64 -12.51 0.21
C PHE A 53 9.06 -11.13 -0.29
N LEU A 54 10.35 -10.94 -0.64
CA LEU A 54 10.86 -9.69 -1.23
C LEU A 54 10.16 -9.37 -2.55
N VAL A 55 9.96 -10.37 -3.41
CA VAL A 55 9.24 -10.22 -4.68
C VAL A 55 7.79 -9.79 -4.41
N GLY A 56 7.09 -10.46 -3.50
CA GLY A 56 5.74 -10.09 -3.08
C GLY A 56 5.66 -8.67 -2.50
N MET A 57 6.65 -8.27 -1.71
CA MET A 57 6.76 -6.93 -1.13
C MET A 57 7.00 -5.84 -2.18
N LEU A 58 7.62 -6.14 -3.31
CA LEU A 58 7.74 -5.21 -4.44
C LEU A 58 6.45 -5.17 -5.28
N ILE A 59 5.87 -6.34 -5.56
CA ILE A 59 4.66 -6.47 -6.39
C ILE A 59 3.45 -5.81 -5.71
N GLY A 60 3.29 -5.96 -4.39
CA GLY A 60 2.14 -5.40 -3.66
C GLY A 60 1.97 -3.88 -3.83
N PRO A 61 2.99 -3.05 -3.54
CA PRO A 61 2.98 -1.62 -3.78
C PRO A 61 2.84 -1.24 -5.25
N LEU A 62 3.43 -2.00 -6.19
CA LEU A 62 3.28 -1.75 -7.63
C LEU A 62 1.81 -1.90 -8.06
N ILE A 63 1.17 -2.99 -7.65
CA ILE A 63 -0.26 -3.24 -7.89
C ILE A 63 -1.09 -2.16 -7.21
N GLY A 64 -0.84 -1.89 -5.94
CA GLY A 64 -1.53 -0.85 -5.18
C GLY A 64 -1.43 0.52 -5.85
N TRP A 65 -0.23 0.92 -6.27
CA TRP A 65 -0.02 2.20 -6.94
C TRP A 65 -0.79 2.28 -8.27
N PHE A 66 -0.79 1.22 -9.06
CA PHE A 66 -1.55 1.17 -10.31
C PHE A 66 -3.06 1.37 -10.08
N PHE A 67 -3.65 0.67 -9.11
CA PHE A 67 -5.08 0.77 -8.81
C PHE A 67 -5.46 2.08 -8.09
N TYR A 68 -4.74 2.44 -7.01
CA TYR A 68 -5.00 3.66 -6.25
C TYR A 68 -4.66 4.93 -7.04
N GLY A 69 -3.68 4.89 -7.94
CA GLY A 69 -3.33 6.00 -8.82
C GLY A 69 -4.51 6.40 -9.72
N ARG A 70 -5.15 5.42 -10.38
CA ARG A 70 -6.34 5.68 -11.20
C ARG A 70 -7.50 6.25 -10.39
N LEU A 71 -7.72 5.72 -9.18
CA LEU A 71 -8.80 6.19 -8.33
C LEU A 71 -8.56 7.64 -7.86
N ARG A 72 -7.31 7.99 -7.51
CA ARG A 72 -6.94 9.35 -7.14
C ARG A 72 -7.13 10.36 -8.26
N LEU A 73 -6.80 9.98 -9.50
CA LEU A 73 -7.01 10.86 -10.67
C LEU A 73 -8.51 11.15 -10.87
N LYS A 74 -9.36 10.13 -10.72
CA LYS A 74 -10.82 10.30 -10.84
C LYS A 74 -11.43 11.09 -9.67
N VAL A 75 -10.92 10.92 -8.46
CA VAL A 75 -11.34 11.71 -7.29
C VAL A 75 -10.90 13.17 -7.43
N ALA A 76 -9.70 13.43 -7.96
CA ALA A 76 -9.19 14.77 -8.18
C ALA A 76 -10.03 15.57 -9.19
N SER A 77 -10.62 14.93 -10.20
CA SER A 77 -11.53 15.60 -11.12
C SER A 77 -12.87 15.94 -10.44
N GLN A 78 -13.44 15.00 -9.69
CA GLN A 78 -14.70 15.23 -8.97
C GLN A 78 -14.58 16.34 -7.92
N GLN A 79 -13.43 16.42 -7.23
CA GLN A 79 -13.16 17.47 -6.26
C GLN A 79 -13.19 18.86 -6.90
N ARG A 80 -12.68 19.00 -8.14
CA ARG A 80 -12.73 20.28 -8.88
C ARG A 80 -14.17 20.71 -9.20
N GLU A 81 -15.03 19.77 -9.56
CA GLU A 81 -16.45 20.04 -9.83
C GLU A 81 -17.20 20.44 -8.56
N LEU A 82 -16.94 19.75 -7.44
CA LEU A 82 -17.53 20.10 -6.15
C LEU A 82 -17.08 21.48 -5.67
N ASP A 83 -15.81 21.82 -5.82
CA ASP A 83 -15.29 23.14 -5.44
C ASP A 83 -15.91 24.26 -6.29
N ALA A 84 -16.13 24.02 -7.59
CA ALA A 84 -16.83 24.97 -8.46
C ALA A 84 -18.31 25.13 -8.08
N CYS A 85 -19.01 24.03 -7.77
CA CYS A 85 -20.40 24.06 -7.33
C CYS A 85 -20.57 24.77 -5.98
N ARG A 86 -19.66 24.49 -5.03
CA ARG A 86 -19.64 25.10 -3.70
C ARG A 86 -19.45 26.62 -3.76
N ARG A 87 -18.64 27.12 -4.71
CA ARG A 87 -18.48 28.56 -4.95
C ARG A 87 -19.79 29.19 -5.43
N ARG A 88 -20.49 28.55 -6.38
CA ARG A 88 -21.79 29.06 -6.87
C ARG A 88 -22.83 29.15 -5.75
N LEU A 89 -22.87 28.16 -4.86
CA LEU A 89 -23.75 28.20 -3.68
C LEU A 89 -23.40 29.39 -2.76
N ALA A 90 -22.13 29.64 -2.50
CA ALA A 90 -21.70 30.78 -1.70
C ALA A 90 -22.07 32.12 -2.33
N ASP A 91 -21.96 32.24 -3.65
CA ASP A 91 -22.36 33.44 -4.39
C ASP A 91 -23.89 33.65 -4.31
N LEU A 92 -24.68 32.59 -4.46
CA LEU A 92 -26.15 32.64 -4.34
C LEU A 92 -26.61 32.98 -2.92
N ASP A 93 -25.98 32.39 -1.90
CA ASP A 93 -26.26 32.71 -0.49
C ASP A 93 -25.92 34.18 -0.18
N SER A 94 -24.83 34.71 -0.77
CA SER A 94 -24.46 36.12 -0.60
C SER A 94 -25.41 37.09 -1.30
N ALA A 95 -25.97 36.71 -2.46
CA ALA A 95 -26.95 37.49 -3.21
C ALA A 95 -28.36 37.40 -2.61
N GLN A 96 -28.70 36.28 -1.95
CA GLN A 96 -29.96 36.09 -1.25
C GLN A 96 -29.95 36.59 0.19
N ALA A 97 -28.80 36.93 0.77
CA ALA A 97 -28.72 37.56 2.09
C ALA A 97 -29.56 38.85 2.05
N PRO A 98 -30.79 38.85 2.62
CA PRO A 98 -31.58 40.06 2.62
C PRO A 98 -30.79 41.09 3.41
N ALA A 99 -30.78 42.34 2.94
CA ALA A 99 -30.41 43.47 3.76
C ALA A 99 -31.31 43.42 5.01
N ARG A 100 -30.84 42.72 6.04
CA ARG A 100 -31.47 42.67 7.36
C ARG A 100 -31.20 44.03 7.97
N LEU A 101 -32.08 44.96 7.61
CA LEU A 101 -32.39 46.17 8.38
C LEU A 101 -32.83 45.77 9.79
#